data_AF-A0A5Z0FCW2-F1
#
_entry.id   AF-A0A5Z0FCW2-F1
#
_cell.length_a   1.000
_cell.length_b   1.000
_cell.length_c   1.000
_cell.angle_alpha   90.00
_cell.angle_beta   90.00
_cell.angle_gamma   90.00
#
_symmetry.space_group_name_H-M   'P 1'
#
loop_
_entity.id
_entity.type
_entity.pdbx_description
1 polymer ?
#
loop_
_entity_poly.entity_id
_entity_poly.type
_entity_poly.pdbx_seq_one_letter_code
_entity_poly.pdbx_strand_id
1 'polypeptide(L)'
;DEGAKQGFCLYKVGCKGPYTFNNCSRERFNQHTSWPIQAGHGCIGCSEPNFWDTMGPFEEPMASRKFDTVFGLGADSVSDKIGIGVLTLTGVAIAAHAVISSMQKDKE
;
A
#
# COMPACT_ATOMS: atom_id res chain seq x y z
N ASP A 1 14.86 -10.53 -4.73
CA ASP A 1 14.14 -11.76 -5.16
C ASP A 1 14.10 -11.80 -6.68
N GLU A 2 13.31 -12.69 -7.28
CA GLU A 2 13.17 -12.72 -8.75
C GLU A 2 12.52 -11.44 -9.28
N GLY A 3 11.59 -10.84 -8.53
CA GLY A 3 10.99 -9.54 -8.87
C GLY A 3 12.02 -8.42 -8.95
N ALA A 4 12.98 -8.36 -8.02
CA ALA A 4 14.07 -7.39 -8.05
C ALA A 4 14.98 -7.56 -9.29
N LYS A 5 15.27 -8.80 -9.70
CA LYS A 5 16.03 -9.06 -10.93
C LYS A 5 15.26 -8.64 -12.19
N GLN A 6 13.94 -8.69 -12.14
CA GLN A 6 13.04 -8.30 -13.23
C GLN A 6 12.63 -6.82 -13.19
N GLY A 7 13.13 -6.03 -12.23
CA GLY A 7 12.83 -4.60 -12.13
C GLY A 7 11.39 -4.28 -11.73
N PHE A 8 10.79 -5.09 -10.86
CA PHE A 8 9.43 -4.87 -10.38
C PHE A 8 9.31 -3.61 -9.53
N CYS A 9 8.06 -3.17 -9.33
CA CYS A 9 7.74 -2.00 -8.51
C CYS A 9 8.27 -2.14 -7.08
N LEU A 10 8.98 -1.10 -6.60
CA LEU A 10 9.59 -1.05 -5.28
C LEU A 10 8.64 -0.55 -4.16
N TYR A 11 7.34 -0.44 -4.44
CA TYR A 11 6.36 0.08 -3.48
C TYR A 11 6.35 -0.72 -2.16
N LYS A 12 6.31 -2.05 -2.25
CA LYS A 12 6.24 -2.94 -1.08
C LYS A 12 7.51 -2.96 -0.23
N VAL A 13 8.60 -2.41 -0.76
CA VAL A 13 9.89 -2.26 -0.04
C VAL A 13 10.18 -0.79 0.28
N GLY A 14 9.14 0.03 0.36
CA GLY A 14 9.19 1.35 0.96
C GLY A 14 9.48 2.53 0.04
N CYS A 15 9.38 2.36 -1.28
CA CYS A 15 9.52 3.49 -2.20
C CYS A 15 8.53 4.64 -1.90
N LYS A 16 9.08 5.83 -1.61
CA LYS A 16 8.35 7.07 -1.32
C LYS A 16 8.06 7.92 -2.57
N GLY A 17 8.41 7.40 -3.75
CA GLY A 17 8.22 8.07 -5.04
C GLY A 17 6.80 8.60 -5.27
N PRO A 18 5.73 7.88 -4.88
CA PRO A 18 4.37 8.39 -5.03
C PRO A 18 4.05 9.65 -4.21
N TYR A 19 4.88 10.00 -3.23
CA TYR A 19 4.70 11.14 -2.33
C TYR A 19 5.80 12.20 -2.50
N THR A 20 6.62 12.09 -3.54
CA THR A 20 7.83 12.91 -3.74
C THR A 20 7.79 13.63 -5.08
N PHE A 21 7.86 14.96 -5.06
CA PHE A 21 7.93 15.80 -6.24
C PHE A 21 9.40 16.01 -6.63
N ASN A 22 9.80 15.40 -7.75
CA ASN A 22 11.10 15.60 -8.37
C ASN A 22 11.10 15.11 -9.83
N ASN A 23 12.15 15.42 -10.58
CA ASN A 23 12.31 15.00 -11.98
C ASN A 23 13.13 13.71 -12.15
N CYS A 24 13.50 13.01 -11.06
CA CYS A 24 14.39 11.85 -11.05
C CYS A 24 14.00 10.72 -12.03
N SER A 25 12.70 10.47 -12.21
CA SER A 25 12.23 9.41 -13.13
C SER A 25 12.30 9.82 -14.60
N ARG A 26 12.42 11.12 -14.90
CA ARG A 26 12.49 11.69 -16.25
C ARG A 26 13.92 12.08 -16.61
N GLU A 27 14.51 13.01 -15.86
CA GLU A 27 15.87 13.50 -16.10
C GLU A 27 16.94 12.53 -15.59
N ARG A 28 16.62 11.77 -14.54
CA ARG A 28 17.57 10.87 -13.87
C ARG A 28 18.82 11.61 -13.39
N PHE A 29 19.85 10.87 -13.03
CA PHE A 29 21.12 11.36 -12.51
C PHE A 29 22.24 11.05 -13.49
N ASN A 30 23.28 11.89 -13.48
CA ASN A 30 24.53 11.68 -14.20
C ASN A 30 24.31 11.46 -15.72
N GLN A 31 23.84 12.50 -16.43
CA GLN A 31 23.61 12.44 -17.88
C GLN A 31 22.60 11.34 -18.28
N HIS A 32 21.46 11.30 -17.60
CA HIS A 32 20.40 10.30 -17.81
C HIS A 32 20.80 8.83 -17.53
N THR A 33 21.92 8.59 -16.85
CA THR A 33 22.46 7.24 -16.62
C THR A 33 21.52 6.38 -15.76
N SER A 34 21.16 6.85 -14.57
CA SER A 34 20.33 6.07 -13.63
C SER A 34 19.67 6.97 -12.59
N TRP A 35 18.82 6.40 -11.75
CA TRP A 35 18.17 7.04 -10.61
C TRP A 35 17.85 5.96 -9.55
N PRO A 36 17.50 6.32 -8.30
CA PRO A 36 17.42 5.35 -7.21
C PRO A 36 16.59 4.10 -7.54
N ILE A 37 15.39 4.29 -8.10
CA ILE A 37 14.47 3.18 -8.42
C ILE A 37 15.03 2.28 -9.51
N GLN A 38 15.67 2.85 -10.54
CA GLN A 38 16.34 2.06 -11.57
C GLN A 38 17.58 1.33 -11.04
N ALA A 39 18.25 1.87 -10.02
CA ALA A 39 19.36 1.23 -9.33
C ALA A 39 18.90 0.16 -8.31
N GLY A 40 17.58 -0.05 -8.14
CA GLY A 40 17.02 -1.08 -7.27
C GLY A 40 16.68 -0.61 -5.85
N HIS A 41 16.81 0.68 -5.54
CA HIS A 41 16.43 1.23 -4.24
C HIS A 41 15.19 2.12 -4.34
N GLY A 42 14.25 1.98 -3.39
CA GLY A 42 13.09 2.87 -3.32
C GLY A 42 13.51 4.34 -3.17
N CYS A 43 12.71 5.25 -3.72
CA CYS A 43 12.89 6.67 -3.42
C CYS A 43 12.72 6.90 -1.90
N ILE A 44 13.57 7.73 -1.29
CA ILE A 44 13.47 8.08 0.14
C ILE A 44 12.73 9.40 0.39
N GLY A 45 12.39 10.13 -0.67
CA GLY A 45 11.71 11.42 -0.58
C GLY A 45 12.61 12.62 -0.31
N CYS A 46 13.87 12.58 -0.75
CA CYS A 46 14.87 13.59 -0.39
C CYS A 46 14.56 15.04 -0.82
N SER A 47 13.60 15.26 -1.72
CA SER A 47 13.14 16.60 -2.11
C SER A 47 11.93 17.10 -1.32
N GLU A 48 11.35 16.28 -0.45
CA GLU A 48 10.21 16.66 0.38
C GLU A 48 10.69 17.30 1.69
N PRO A 49 9.92 18.25 2.26
CA PRO A 49 10.23 18.86 3.55
C PRO A 49 10.34 17.81 4.67
N ASN A 50 11.40 17.91 5.49
CA ASN A 50 11.62 17.06 6.67
C ASN A 50 11.52 15.55 6.37
N PHE A 51 11.99 15.10 5.19
CA PHE A 51 11.82 13.70 4.78
C PHE A 51 12.46 12.69 5.75
N TRP A 52 13.54 13.07 6.43
CA TRP A 52 14.18 12.23 7.45
C TRP A 52 13.20 11.84 8.58
N ASP A 53 12.32 12.75 8.98
CA ASP A 53 11.37 12.56 10.08
C ASP A 53 9.98 12.13 9.60
N THR A 54 9.61 12.48 8.36
CA THR A 54 8.25 12.29 7.84
C THR A 54 8.09 11.11 6.89
N MET A 55 9.20 10.59 6.36
CA MET A 55 9.21 9.47 5.40
C MET A 55 9.93 8.24 5.95
N GLY A 56 10.46 8.29 7.16
CA GLY A 56 11.03 7.12 7.82
C GLY A 56 9.94 6.19 8.39
N PRO A 57 10.20 4.88 8.47
CA PRO A 57 11.37 4.16 7.94
C PRO A 57 11.33 4.01 6.41
N PHE A 58 12.49 4.02 5.75
CA PHE A 58 12.57 4.10 4.27
C PHE A 58 12.24 2.78 3.57
N GLU A 59 12.44 1.66 4.24
CA GLU A 59 12.31 0.29 3.73
C GLU A 59 10.90 -0.27 3.92
N GLU A 60 10.00 0.51 4.52
CA GLU A 60 8.60 0.12 4.75
C GLU A 60 7.64 0.98 3.92
N PRO A 61 6.55 0.40 3.40
CA PRO A 61 5.49 1.19 2.77
C PRO A 61 4.94 2.26 3.72
N MET A 62 4.55 3.41 3.16
CA MET A 62 3.96 4.49 3.96
C MET A 62 2.58 4.11 4.46
N ALA A 63 2.47 3.72 5.73
CA ALA A 63 1.17 3.53 6.39
C ALA A 63 0.51 4.88 6.74
N SER A 64 1.30 5.95 6.94
CA SER A 64 0.86 7.23 7.50
C SER A 64 0.49 8.30 6.46
N ARG A 65 1.02 8.24 5.24
CA ARG A 65 0.65 9.12 4.12
C ARG A 65 -0.30 8.39 3.19
N LYS A 66 -1.59 8.54 3.44
CA LYS A 66 -2.63 8.00 2.57
C LYS A 66 -2.69 8.80 1.27
N PHE A 67 -2.94 8.16 0.14
CA PHE A 67 -3.26 8.88 -1.09
C PHE A 67 -4.59 9.60 -0.95
N ASP A 68 -4.58 10.93 -1.01
CA ASP A 68 -5.81 11.71 -1.02
C ASP A 68 -6.69 11.30 -2.20
N THR A 69 -7.89 10.83 -1.90
CA THR A 69 -8.93 10.53 -2.88
C THR A 69 -9.91 11.69 -2.95
N VAL A 70 -10.81 11.66 -3.93
CA VAL A 70 -11.96 12.60 -4.02
C VAL A 70 -12.74 12.71 -2.71
N PHE A 71 -12.68 11.68 -1.86
CA PHE A 71 -13.38 11.65 -0.58
C PHE A 71 -12.54 12.15 0.61
N GLY A 72 -11.26 12.50 0.43
CA GLY A 72 -10.38 13.02 1.50
C GLY A 72 -10.07 12.03 2.63
N LEU A 73 -10.44 10.75 2.46
CA LEU A 73 -10.31 9.72 3.49
C LEU A 73 -9.06 8.83 3.33
N GLY A 74 -8.35 8.97 2.19
CA GLY A 74 -7.22 8.12 1.85
C GLY A 74 -7.62 6.84 1.11
N ALA A 75 -7.03 6.54 -0.04
CA ALA A 75 -7.41 5.39 -0.87
C ALA A 75 -7.27 4.06 -0.13
N ASP A 76 -6.16 3.89 0.58
CA ASP A 76 -5.85 2.68 1.34
C ASP A 76 -6.83 2.51 2.50
N SER A 77 -7.11 3.59 3.23
CA SER A 77 -8.02 3.55 4.38
C SER A 77 -9.48 3.29 4.00
N VAL A 78 -9.92 3.77 2.84
CA VAL A 78 -11.25 3.48 2.32
C VAL A 78 -11.33 2.01 1.91
N SER A 79 -10.31 1.52 1.20
CA SER A 79 -10.23 0.12 0.75
C SER A 79 -10.25 -0.85 1.93
N ASP A 80 -9.44 -0.59 2.96
CA ASP A 80 -9.39 -1.42 4.17
C ASP A 80 -10.74 -1.44 4.90
N LYS A 81 -11.37 -0.28 5.09
CA LYS A 81 -12.67 -0.19 5.78
C LYS A 81 -13.76 -0.95 5.05
N ILE A 82 -13.86 -0.79 3.73
CA ILE A 82 -14.85 -1.51 2.92
C ILE A 82 -14.56 -3.01 2.95
N GLY A 83 -13.29 -3.40 2.74
CA GLY A 83 -12.88 -4.80 2.75
C GLY A 83 -13.20 -5.50 4.07
N ILE A 84 -12.83 -4.90 5.20
CA ILE A 84 -13.13 -5.42 6.54
C ILE A 84 -14.64 -5.48 6.78
N GLY A 85 -15.39 -4.45 6.39
CA GLY A 85 -16.84 -4.41 6.57
C GLY A 85 -17.55 -5.55 5.84
N VAL A 86 -17.22 -5.75 4.56
CA VAL A 86 -17.80 -6.84 3.75
C VAL A 86 -17.40 -8.21 4.32
N LEU A 87 -16.11 -8.42 4.61
CA LEU A 87 -15.61 -9.69 5.16
C LEU A 87 -16.31 -10.04 6.48
N THR A 88 -16.45 -9.07 7.39
CA THR A 88 -17.08 -9.28 8.70
C THR A 88 -18.56 -9.63 8.54
N LEU A 89 -19.29 -8.90 7.70
CA LEU A 89 -20.71 -9.16 7.44
C LEU A 89 -20.92 -10.56 6.87
N THR A 90 -20.13 -10.93 5.86
CA THR A 90 -20.22 -12.25 5.24
C THR A 90 -19.88 -13.36 6.24
N GLY A 91 -18.84 -13.19 7.06
CA GLY A 91 -18.47 -14.16 8.10
C GLY A 91 -19.59 -14.38 9.13
N VAL A 92 -20.22 -13.30 9.60
CA VAL A 92 -21.37 -13.37 10.53
C VAL A 92 -22.55 -14.09 9.89
N ALA A 93 -22.88 -13.76 8.64
CA ALA A 93 -23.98 -14.39 7.92
C ALA A 93 -23.77 -15.91 7.76
N ILE A 94 -22.55 -16.33 7.39
CA ILE A 94 -22.21 -17.76 7.25
C ILE A 94 -22.32 -18.47 8.60
N ALA A 95 -21.77 -17.89 9.67
CA ALA A 95 -21.83 -18.48 11.00
C ALA A 95 -23.28 -18.61 11.51
N ALA A 96 -24.10 -17.56 11.35
CA ALA A 96 -25.51 -17.59 11.71
C ALA A 96 -26.29 -18.65 10.91
N HIS A 97 -26.05 -18.73 9.60
CA HIS A 97 -26.68 -19.73 8.74
C HIS A 97 -26.33 -21.16 9.19
N ALA A 98 -25.06 -21.42 9.52
CA ALA A 98 -24.61 -22.74 10.00
C ALA A 98 -25.25 -23.13 11.34
N VAL A 99 -25.30 -22.22 12.32
CA VAL A 99 -25.91 -22.47 13.64
C VAL A 99 -27.41 -22.73 13.52
N ILE A 100 -28.14 -21.93 12.73
CA ILE A 100 -29.58 -22.12 12.53
C ILE A 100 -29.85 -23.46 11.84
N SER A 101 -29.07 -23.79 10.80
CA SER A 101 -29.22 -25.05 10.06
C SER A 101 -28.96 -26.27 10.94
N SER A 102 -27.93 -26.25 11.81
CA SER A 102 -27.68 -27.37 12.73
C SER A 102 -28.82 -27.55 13.74
N MET A 103 -29.35 -26.47 14.30
CA MET A 103 -30.47 -26.54 15.26
C MET A 103 -31.80 -26.97 14.62
N GLN A 104 -32.00 -26.72 13.32
CA GLN A 104 -33.18 -27.18 12.60
C GLN A 104 -33.09 -28.68 12.26
N LYS A 105 -31.89 -29.20 12.01
CA LYS A 105 -31.67 -30.62 11.72
C LYS A 105 -32.04 -31.52 12.91
N ASP A 106 -31.91 -31.03 14.13
CA ASP A 106 -32.28 -31.77 15.36
C ASP A 106 -33.79 -31.75 15.65
N LYS A 107 -34.60 -31.01 14.86
CA LYS A 107 -36.05 -30.90 15.02
C LYS A 107 -36.86 -31.80 14.08
N GLU A 108 -36.22 -32.40 13.07
CA GLU A 108 -36.78 -33.50 12.25
C GLU A 108 -36.37 -34.86 12.82
#